data_AF-A0A9E4CFN5-F1
#
_entry.id   AF-A0A9E4CFN5-F1
#
_cell.length_a   1.000
_cell.length_b   1.000
_cell.length_c   1.000
_cell.angle_alpha   90.00
_cell.angle_beta   90.00
_cell.angle_gamma   90.00
#
_symmetry.space_group_name_H-M   'P 1'
#
loop_
_entity.id
_entity.type
_entity.pdbx_description
1 polymer ?
#
loop_
_entity_poly.entity_id
_entity_poly.type
_entity_poly.pdbx_seq_one_letter_code
_entity_poly.pdbx_strand_id
1 'polypeptide(L)'
;MAKLGITTSPQLANYLLNTYQISSLPGTAFGVDESELSLRLASSYLDMETDEKAEAILAAYRANPDPTVLMAEYHPNMVEAVRRLQRFVEGLG
;
A
#
# COMPACT_ATOMS: atom_id res chain seq x y z
N MET A 1 -12.72 0.84 13.70
CA MET A 1 -13.33 1.48 12.51
C MET A 1 -14.59 2.27 12.84
N ALA A 2 -15.65 1.69 13.41
CA ALA A 2 -16.89 2.43 13.72
C ALA A 2 -16.69 3.69 14.59
N LYS A 3 -15.77 3.65 15.56
CA LYS A 3 -15.37 4.82 16.38
C LYS A 3 -14.78 5.98 15.56
N LEU A 4 -14.23 5.69 14.38
CA LEU A 4 -13.70 6.66 13.42
C LEU A 4 -14.77 7.10 12.40
N GLY A 5 -16.02 6.65 12.54
CA GLY A 5 -17.10 6.89 11.57
C GLY A 5 -16.94 6.12 10.25
N ILE A 6 -16.04 5.14 10.21
CA ILE A 6 -15.77 4.32 9.01
C ILE A 6 -16.61 3.05 9.10
N THR A 7 -17.60 2.96 8.22
CA THR A 7 -18.52 1.82 8.09
C THR A 7 -18.54 1.23 6.69
N THR A 8 -17.94 1.89 5.69
CA THR A 8 -17.86 1.39 4.31
C THR A 8 -16.45 1.37 3.73
N SER A 9 -16.18 0.48 2.77
CA SER A 9 -14.87 0.40 2.11
C SER A 9 -14.46 1.69 1.38
N PRO A 10 -15.36 2.48 0.74
CA PRO A 10 -15.00 3.79 0.18
C PRO A 10 -14.59 4.80 1.27
N GLN A 11 -15.26 4.80 2.42
CA GLN A 11 -14.86 5.66 3.54
C GLN A 11 -13.47 5.26 4.06
N LEU A 12 -13.19 3.96 4.15
CA LEU A 12 -11.89 3.47 4.56
C LEU A 12 -10.79 3.89 3.56
N ALA A 13 -11.02 3.71 2.26
CA ALA A 13 -10.07 4.11 1.22
C ALA A 13 -9.76 5.62 1.28
N ASN A 14 -10.80 6.45 1.42
CA ASN A 14 -10.65 7.90 1.57
C ASN A 14 -9.93 8.29 2.85
N TYR A 15 -10.20 7.61 3.97
CA TYR A 15 -9.54 7.87 5.23
C TYR A 15 -8.03 7.57 5.15
N LEU A 16 -7.66 6.42 4.58
CA LEU A 16 -6.26 6.07 4.35
C LEU A 16 -5.54 7.06 3.43
N LEU A 17 -6.20 7.52 2.38
CA LEU A 17 -5.65 8.53 1.48
C LEU A 17 -5.44 9.87 2.19
N ASN A 18 -6.46 10.39 2.87
CA ASN A 18 -6.43 11.73 3.45
C ASN A 18 -5.57 11.83 4.73
N THR A 19 -5.52 10.77 5.53
CA THR A 19 -4.82 10.79 6.84
C THR A 19 -3.42 10.20 6.76
N TYR A 20 -3.24 9.14 5.96
CA TYR A 20 -1.98 8.40 5.88
C TYR A 20 -1.30 8.52 4.52
N GLN A 21 -1.91 9.22 3.55
CA GLN A 21 -1.40 9.34 2.18
C GLN A 21 -1.16 7.96 1.54
N ILE A 22 -2.08 7.03 1.76
CA ILE A 22 -2.07 5.69 1.17
C ILE A 22 -3.21 5.61 0.16
N SER A 23 -2.86 5.55 -1.12
CA SER A 23 -3.83 5.33 -2.19
C SER A 23 -4.22 3.85 -2.26
N SER A 24 -5.52 3.59 -2.36
CA SER A 24 -6.10 2.24 -2.44
C SER A 24 -7.42 2.28 -3.20
N LEU A 25 -7.85 1.14 -3.74
CA LEU A 25 -9.19 0.99 -4.31
C LEU A 25 -10.11 0.31 -3.29
N PRO A 26 -11.34 0.80 -3.08
CA PRO A 26 -12.31 0.13 -2.23
C PRO A 26 -12.76 -1.20 -2.86
N GLY A 27 -13.10 -2.19 -2.02
CA GLY A 27 -13.62 -3.48 -2.46
C GLY A 27 -14.84 -3.38 -3.38
N THR A 28 -15.66 -2.33 -3.22
CA THR A 28 -16.82 -2.04 -4.09
C THR A 28 -16.45 -1.89 -5.57
N ALA A 29 -15.22 -1.46 -5.90
CA ALA A 29 -14.72 -1.43 -7.28
C ALA A 29 -14.58 -2.83 -7.92
N PHE A 30 -14.66 -3.88 -7.10
CA PHE A 30 -14.56 -5.29 -7.48
C PHE A 30 -15.83 -6.09 -7.17
N GLY A 31 -16.94 -5.41 -6.88
CA GLY A 31 -18.23 -6.06 -6.58
C GLY A 31 -18.36 -6.63 -5.17
N VAL A 32 -17.44 -6.27 -4.26
CA VAL A 32 -17.55 -6.62 -2.83
C VAL A 32 -18.57 -5.68 -2.15
N ASP A 33 -19.34 -6.21 -1.21
CA ASP A 33 -20.29 -5.41 -0.42
C ASP A 33 -19.58 -4.25 0.30
N GLU A 34 -20.21 -3.08 0.37
CA GLU A 34 -19.53 -1.90 0.92
C GLU A 34 -19.24 -2.01 2.42
N SER A 35 -20.03 -2.79 3.17
CA SER A 35 -19.84 -3.01 4.61
C SER A 35 -18.67 -3.97 4.89
N GLU A 36 -18.26 -4.76 3.90
CA GLU A 36 -17.03 -5.51 3.93
C GLU A 36 -15.86 -4.57 3.68
N LEU A 37 -15.26 -4.09 4.78
CA LEU A 37 -14.13 -3.14 4.81
C LEU A 37 -12.84 -3.71 4.19
N SER A 38 -12.85 -3.87 2.87
CA SER A 38 -11.79 -4.46 2.07
C SER A 38 -11.21 -3.42 1.10
N LEU A 39 -9.92 -3.57 0.81
CA LEU A 39 -9.16 -2.66 -0.04
C LEU A 39 -8.26 -3.46 -0.97
N ARG A 40 -7.99 -2.90 -2.15
CA ARG A 40 -6.92 -3.36 -3.04
C ARG A 40 -5.79 -2.34 -3.07
N LEU A 41 -4.57 -2.84 -2.91
CA LEU A 41 -3.33 -2.08 -3.01
C LEU A 41 -2.56 -2.55 -4.25
N ALA A 42 -1.92 -1.61 -4.93
CA ALA A 42 -1.01 -1.90 -6.05
C ALA A 42 0.41 -1.52 -5.65
N SER A 43 1.16 -2.46 -5.08
CA SER A 43 2.55 -2.24 -4.65
C SER A 43 3.50 -1.98 -5.82
N SER A 44 3.18 -2.44 -7.03
CA SER A 44 3.98 -2.19 -8.23
C SER A 44 4.12 -0.69 -8.54
N TYR A 45 3.12 0.13 -8.21
CA TYR A 45 3.19 1.58 -8.45
C TYR A 45 4.01 2.34 -7.40
N LEU A 46 4.63 1.66 -6.43
CA LEU A 46 5.44 2.35 -5.42
C LEU A 46 6.85 2.62 -5.94
N ASP A 47 7.53 1.58 -6.44
CA ASP A 47 8.90 1.70 -6.92
C ASP A 47 9.06 1.24 -8.39
N MET A 48 8.03 0.65 -9.00
CA MET A 48 8.05 0.08 -10.36
C MET A 48 7.04 0.77 -11.31
N GLU A 49 6.88 2.09 -11.18
CA GLU A 49 5.88 2.86 -11.96
C GLU A 49 6.13 2.87 -13.48
N THR A 50 7.38 2.67 -13.90
CA THR A 50 7.78 2.60 -15.32
C THR A 50 8.56 1.33 -15.58
N ASP A 51 8.58 0.90 -16.84
CA ASP A 51 9.31 -0.31 -17.25
C ASP A 51 10.80 -0.20 -16.92
N GLU A 52 11.40 0.99 -17.07
CA GLU A 52 12.82 1.21 -16.73
C GLU A 52 13.08 1.06 -15.23
N LYS A 53 12.20 1.60 -14.37
CA LYS A 53 12.32 1.43 -12.92
C LYS A 53 12.14 -0.05 -12.53
N ALA A 54 11.16 -0.71 -13.13
CA ALA A 54 10.89 -2.12 -12.89
C ALA A 54 12.09 -3.00 -13.32
N GLU A 55 12.66 -2.75 -14.49
CA GLU A 55 13.82 -3.46 -15.00
C GLU A 55 15.05 -3.26 -14.11
N ALA A 56 15.29 -2.04 -13.61
CA ALA A 56 16.39 -1.76 -12.70
C ALA A 56 16.28 -2.59 -11.40
N ILE A 57 15.07 -2.69 -10.82
CA ILE A 57 14.84 -3.50 -9.61
C ILE A 57 15.00 -5.00 -9.91
N LEU A 58 14.52 -5.48 -11.05
CA LEU A 58 14.71 -6.87 -11.48
C LEU A 58 16.19 -7.20 -11.73
N ALA A 59 16.95 -6.29 -12.32
CA ALA A 59 18.38 -6.44 -12.51
C ALA A 59 19.13 -6.48 -11.17
N ALA A 60 18.76 -5.61 -10.23
CA ALA A 60 19.29 -5.62 -8.87
C ALA A 60 19.01 -6.95 -8.15
N TYR A 61 17.78 -7.46 -8.22
CA TYR A 61 17.42 -8.77 -7.65
C TYR A 61 18.24 -9.91 -8.25
N ARG A 62 18.46 -9.91 -9.58
CA ARG A 62 19.28 -10.92 -10.26
C ARG A 62 20.75 -10.85 -9.84
N ALA A 63 21.27 -9.66 -9.56
CA ALA A 63 22.65 -9.46 -9.11
C ALA A 63 22.85 -9.82 -7.63
N ASN A 64 21.89 -9.46 -6.77
CA ASN A 64 21.87 -9.81 -5.36
C ASN A 64 20.41 -10.00 -4.87
N PRO A 65 19.96 -11.24 -4.65
CA PRO A 65 18.59 -11.52 -4.24
C PRO A 65 18.33 -11.32 -2.73
N ASP A 66 19.27 -10.73 -1.99
CA ASP A 66 19.08 -10.44 -0.55
C ASP A 66 17.90 -9.46 -0.34
N PRO A 67 16.82 -9.90 0.32
CA PRO A 67 15.63 -9.09 0.50
C PRO A 67 15.89 -7.86 1.39
N THR A 68 16.83 -7.92 2.33
CA THR A 68 17.16 -6.78 3.19
C THR A 68 17.81 -5.67 2.38
N VAL A 69 18.72 -6.02 1.47
CA VAL A 69 19.37 -5.07 0.55
C VAL A 69 18.34 -4.48 -0.41
N LEU A 70 17.50 -5.33 -1.03
CA LEU A 70 16.48 -4.87 -1.97
C LEU A 70 15.47 -3.92 -1.33
N MET A 71 15.01 -4.25 -0.12
CA MET A 71 14.09 -3.38 0.62
C MET A 71 14.72 -2.04 0.98
N ALA A 72 15.98 -2.05 1.42
CA ALA A 72 16.67 -0.83 1.86
C ALA A 72 17.08 0.09 0.71
N GLU A 73 17.54 -0.47 -0.41
CA GLU A 73 18.15 0.31 -1.50
C GLU A 73 17.23 0.54 -2.70
N TYR A 74 16.33 -0.40 -3.00
CA TYR A 74 15.55 -0.40 -4.24
C TYR A 74 14.04 -0.20 -4.02
N HIS A 75 13.58 -0.21 -2.77
CA HIS A 75 12.17 -0.12 -2.41
C HIS A 75 11.84 0.98 -1.37
N PRO A 76 12.38 2.21 -1.49
CA PRO A 76 12.16 3.26 -0.51
C PRO A 76 10.68 3.63 -0.34
N ASN A 77 9.88 3.63 -1.42
CA ASN A 77 8.46 3.97 -1.33
C ASN A 77 7.65 2.82 -0.72
N MET A 78 8.03 1.56 -0.97
CA MET A 78 7.44 0.42 -0.26
C MET A 78 7.69 0.51 1.25
N VAL A 79 8.92 0.83 1.67
CA VAL A 79 9.25 1.01 3.10
C VAL A 79 8.39 2.11 3.72
N GLU A 80 8.25 3.25 3.05
CA GLU A 80 7.40 4.34 3.54
C GLU A 80 5.92 3.94 3.59
N ALA A 81 5.41 3.21 2.60
CA ALA A 81 4.04 2.72 2.60
C ALA A 81 3.78 1.73 3.75
N VAL A 82 4.72 0.81 4.03
CA VAL A 82 4.66 -0.09 5.20
C VAL A 82 4.64 0.71 6.50
N ARG A 83 5.49 1.74 6.65
CA ARG A 83 5.51 2.60 7.83
C ARG A 83 4.19 3.34 8.04
N ARG A 84 3.57 3.83 6.96
CA ARG A 84 2.26 4.50 7.02
C ARG A 84 1.14 3.52 7.42
N LEU A 85 1.16 2.30 6.87
CA LEU A 85 0.23 1.24 7.26
C LEU A 85 0.40 0.85 8.73
N GLN A 86 1.64 0.75 9.21
CA GLN A 86 1.93 0.48 10.62
C GLN A 86 1.30 1.55 11.53
N ARG A 87 1.52 2.84 11.23
CA ARG A 87 0.90 3.94 11.97
C ARG A 87 -0.63 3.91 11.96
N PHE A 88 -1.22 3.45 10.85
CA PHE A 88 -2.66 3.24 10.79
C PHE A 88 -3.10 2.14 11.74
N VAL A 89 -2.46 0.97 11.70
CA VAL A 89 -2.78 -0.18 12.56
C VAL A 89 -2.59 0.15 14.04
N GLU A 90 -1.50 0.82 14.40
CA GLU A 90 -1.24 1.30 15.76
C GLU A 90 -2.34 2.24 16.26
N GLY A 91 -2.88 3.09 15.39
CA GLY A 91 -3.99 3.98 15.71
C GLY A 91 -5.35 3.28 15.87
N LEU A 92 -5.44 1.96 15.66
CA LEU A 92 -6.66 1.18 15.89
C LEU A 92 -6.77 0.58 17.30
N GLY A 93 -5.65 0.47 18.02
CA GLY A 93 -5.58 0.03 19.42
C GLY A 93 -6.01 1.13 20.39
#